data_AF-A0A8I5N436-F1
#
_entry.id   AF-A0A8I5N436-F1
#
_cell.length_a   1.000
_cell.length_b   1.000
_cell.length_c   1.000
_cell.angle_alpha   90.00
_cell.angle_beta   90.00
_cell.angle_gamma   90.00
#
_symmetry.space_group_name_H-M   'P 1'
#
loop_
_entity.id
_entity.type
_entity.pdbx_description
1 polymer ?
#
loop_
_entity_poly.entity_id
_entity_poly.type
_entity_poly.pdbx_seq_one_letter_code
_entity_poly.pdbx_strand_id
1 'polypeptide(L)'
;MGFAGLVSHLHYHEPSNLVFVSFLVNGLFHDLCQPTSKGSKHFSQDVMEKLMLVLAHLFGRRYFPPKFQDTHFEFYQSKVFLDELPEDFSDALDEYNMKIMEDFTAFLRIVSKLADMNQEYQLPLSKIKFTGKECEDSQLVSHLMSCKEGRVAISPFVCLSGNFDDDLLRLETPNHVTLGTIGVNRSQAPVLLSQKFDNRGRKMPLNAYALDFYKHGSLLGLVQDNRYVLSVYVSLYPHLCL
;
A
#
# COMPACT_ATOMS: atom_id res chain seq x y z
N MET A 1 17.14 16.11 13.06
CA MET A 1 16.74 17.28 12.25
C MET A 1 15.73 16.82 11.22
N GLY A 2 14.64 17.57 11.04
CA GLY A 2 13.35 17.01 10.62
C GLY A 2 13.14 16.88 9.12
N PHE A 3 12.71 15.69 8.69
CA PHE A 3 12.18 15.42 7.34
C PHE A 3 10.78 16.02 7.10
N ALA A 4 10.24 16.79 8.05
CA ALA A 4 8.90 17.37 7.98
C ALA A 4 8.67 18.19 6.71
N GLY A 5 9.65 19.01 6.30
CA GLY A 5 9.55 19.77 5.04
C GLY A 5 9.46 18.86 3.81
N LEU A 6 10.23 17.78 3.76
CA LEU A 6 10.17 16.81 2.66
C LEU A 6 8.82 16.09 2.62
N VAL A 7 8.30 15.65 3.77
CA VAL A 7 6.98 15.00 3.87
C VAL A 7 5.87 15.93 3.37
N SER A 8 5.92 17.21 3.74
CA SER A 8 4.90 18.21 3.36
C SER A 8 4.95 18.63 1.90
N HIS A 9 6.10 18.50 1.23
CA HIS A 9 6.27 18.88 -0.18
C HIS A 9 6.15 17.70 -1.16
N LEU A 10 6.32 16.47 -0.70
CA LEU A 10 5.97 15.28 -1.45
C LEU A 10 4.44 15.12 -1.49
N HIS A 11 3.90 14.69 -2.63
CA HIS A 11 2.48 14.72 -2.93
C HIS A 11 1.61 14.11 -1.81
N TYR A 12 0.74 14.92 -1.21
CA TYR A 12 -0.04 14.58 -0.01
C TYR A 12 -0.98 13.37 -0.16
N HIS A 13 -1.31 12.97 -1.39
CA HIS A 13 -2.24 11.87 -1.65
C HIS A 13 -1.60 10.49 -1.82
N GLU A 14 -0.27 10.35 -1.74
CA GLU A 14 0.39 9.05 -1.91
C GLU A 14 1.19 8.65 -0.65
N PRO A 15 0.91 7.49 -0.01
CA PRO A 15 1.58 7.05 1.23
C PRO A 15 3.09 6.82 1.06
N SER A 16 3.57 6.79 -0.17
CA SER A 16 4.97 6.63 -0.54
C SER A 16 5.89 7.71 0.01
N ASN A 17 5.38 8.91 0.31
CA ASN A 17 6.18 9.97 0.95
C ASN A 17 6.65 9.57 2.35
N LEU A 18 5.80 8.89 3.13
CA LEU A 18 6.12 8.41 4.47
C LEU A 18 7.07 7.21 4.42
N VAL A 19 6.86 6.29 3.47
CA VAL A 19 7.79 5.18 3.22
C VAL A 19 9.17 5.70 2.83
N PHE A 20 9.23 6.68 1.93
CA PHE A 20 10.49 7.30 1.50
C PHE A 20 11.25 7.90 2.69
N VAL A 21 10.54 8.58 3.59
CA VAL A 21 11.14 9.13 4.81
C VAL A 21 11.58 8.01 5.76
N SER A 22 10.81 6.94 5.88
CA SER A 22 11.20 5.75 6.64
C SER A 22 12.53 5.17 6.12
N PHE A 23 12.68 5.02 4.80
CA PHE A 23 13.92 4.55 4.19
C PHE A 23 15.10 5.50 4.43
N LEU A 24 14.88 6.82 4.41
CA LEU A 24 15.90 7.81 4.74
C LEU A 24 16.33 7.73 6.21
N VAL A 25 15.37 7.60 7.13
CA VAL A 25 15.63 7.50 8.57
C VAL A 25 16.38 6.20 8.90
N ASN A 26 16.03 5.11 8.22
CA ASN A 26 16.69 3.81 8.37
C ASN A 26 18.08 3.75 7.71
N GLY A 27 18.49 4.79 6.97
CA GLY A 27 19.81 4.85 6.35
C GLY A 27 19.95 4.08 5.03
N LEU A 28 18.88 3.49 4.49
CA LEU A 28 18.94 2.66 3.29
C LEU A 28 19.50 3.40 2.08
N PHE A 29 19.07 4.65 1.87
CA PHE A 29 19.62 5.48 0.79
C PHE A 29 21.07 5.90 1.05
N HIS A 30 21.50 6.00 2.31
CA HIS A 30 22.90 6.26 2.64
C HIS A 30 23.78 5.05 2.27
N ASP A 31 23.30 3.85 2.58
CA ASP A 31 24.00 2.60 2.29
C ASP A 31 24.03 2.30 0.79
N LEU A 32 22.93 2.56 0.08
CA LEU A 32 22.86 2.43 -1.37
C LEU A 32 23.81 3.40 -2.09
N CYS A 33 23.92 4.63 -1.60
CA CYS A 33 24.72 5.69 -2.23
C CYS A 33 26.16 5.77 -1.69
N GLN A 34 26.72 4.66 -1.20
CA GLN A 34 28.12 4.68 -0.76
C GLN A 34 29.08 4.92 -1.94
N PRO A 35 30.06 5.83 -1.81
CA PRO A 35 30.96 6.17 -2.89
C PRO A 35 31.90 5.01 -3.21
N THR A 36 32.04 4.68 -4.50
CA THR A 36 32.92 3.59 -4.98
C THR A 36 34.41 3.86 -4.74
N SER A 37 34.80 5.14 -4.60
CA SER A 37 36.16 5.55 -4.25
C SER A 37 36.14 6.80 -3.36
N LYS A 38 37.11 6.91 -2.44
CA LYS A 38 37.25 8.06 -1.55
C LYS A 38 37.39 9.35 -2.38
N GLY A 39 36.42 10.25 -2.26
CA GLY A 39 36.43 11.56 -2.93
C GLY A 39 35.76 11.61 -4.30
N SER A 40 35.16 10.53 -4.79
CA SER A 40 34.33 10.58 -6.00
C SER A 40 33.08 11.44 -5.76
N LYS A 41 32.76 12.31 -6.72
CA LYS A 41 31.50 13.09 -6.76
C LYS A 41 30.38 12.37 -7.53
N HIS A 42 30.68 11.21 -8.13
CA HIS A 42 29.77 10.45 -8.98
C HIS A 42 29.52 9.07 -8.41
N PHE A 43 28.26 8.64 -8.46
CA PHE A 43 27.84 7.28 -8.18
C PHE A 43 28.06 6.38 -9.41
N SER A 44 28.26 5.09 -9.19
CA SER A 44 28.32 4.13 -10.29
C SER A 44 26.97 4.03 -10.99
N GLN A 45 26.98 3.59 -12.24
CA GLN A 45 25.76 3.36 -13.01
C GLN A 45 24.82 2.38 -12.27
N ASP A 46 25.36 1.32 -11.67
CA ASP A 46 24.57 0.33 -10.92
C ASP A 46 23.85 0.94 -9.72
N VAL A 47 24.50 1.86 -8.99
CA VAL A 47 23.89 2.58 -7.87
C VAL A 47 22.76 3.47 -8.37
N MET A 48 22.96 4.19 -9.48
CA MET A 48 21.92 5.04 -10.06
C MET A 48 20.74 4.23 -10.60
N GLU A 49 20.99 3.10 -11.26
CA GLU A 49 19.94 2.21 -11.75
C GLU A 49 19.12 1.62 -10.58
N LYS A 50 19.78 1.18 -9.49
CA LYS A 50 19.09 0.74 -8.27
C LYS A 50 18.30 1.87 -7.61
N LEU A 51 18.86 3.07 -7.54
CA LEU A 51 18.17 4.24 -6.99
C LEU A 51 16.90 4.55 -7.80
N MET A 52 17.01 4.56 -9.13
CA MET A 52 15.85 4.75 -10.02
C MET A 52 14.81 3.64 -9.88
N LEU A 53 15.25 2.39 -9.71
CA LEU A 53 14.36 1.26 -9.45
C LEU A 53 13.58 1.45 -8.14
N VAL A 54 14.24 1.81 -7.04
CA VAL A 54 13.59 2.08 -5.75
C VAL A 54 12.61 3.24 -5.87
N LEU A 55 13.02 4.35 -6.50
CA LEU A 55 12.15 5.51 -6.68
C LEU A 55 10.93 5.20 -7.56
N ALA A 56 11.07 4.34 -8.57
CA ALA A 56 9.96 3.88 -9.41
C ALA A 56 8.98 2.95 -8.67
N HIS A 57 9.43 2.25 -7.62
CA HIS A 57 8.53 1.51 -6.72
C HIS A 57 7.77 2.43 -5.78
N LEU A 58 8.33 3.58 -5.42
CA LEU A 58 7.70 4.51 -4.49
C LEU A 58 6.73 5.44 -5.23
N PHE A 59 7.15 6.03 -6.35
CA PHE A 59 6.43 7.15 -6.96
C PHE A 59 5.97 6.84 -8.38
N GLY A 60 4.83 7.41 -8.76
CA GLY A 60 4.33 7.33 -10.14
C GLY A 60 3.95 5.92 -10.59
N ARG A 61 3.65 5.03 -9.64
CA ARG A 61 3.37 3.61 -9.90
C ARG A 61 2.26 3.45 -10.94
N ARG A 62 2.59 2.75 -12.02
CA ARG A 62 1.64 2.32 -13.05
C ARG A 62 1.68 0.82 -13.15
N TYR A 63 0.51 0.19 -13.10
CA TYR A 63 0.38 -1.26 -13.18
C TYR A 63 -0.12 -1.68 -14.55
N PHE A 64 0.48 -2.74 -15.10
CA PHE A 64 -0.10 -3.39 -16.27
C PHE A 64 -1.19 -4.39 -15.86
N PRO A 65 -2.22 -4.59 -16.69
CA PRO A 65 -3.11 -5.72 -16.55
C PRO A 65 -2.33 -7.05 -16.60
N PRO A 66 -2.69 -8.08 -15.82
CA PRO A 66 -1.93 -9.34 -15.76
C PRO A 66 -1.73 -10.03 -17.12
N LYS A 67 -2.68 -9.83 -18.05
CA LYS A 67 -2.61 -10.37 -19.43
C LYS A 67 -1.34 -9.97 -20.18
N PHE A 68 -0.68 -8.88 -19.78
CA PHE A 68 0.57 -8.43 -20.40
C PHE A 68 1.76 -9.33 -20.10
N GLN A 69 1.70 -10.14 -19.04
CA GLN A 69 2.72 -11.16 -18.77
C GLN A 69 2.44 -12.46 -19.55
N ASP A 70 1.17 -12.75 -19.82
CA ASP A 70 0.74 -13.99 -20.46
C ASP A 70 0.98 -14.00 -21.99
N THR A 71 1.27 -12.85 -22.58
CA THR A 71 1.38 -12.66 -24.03
C THR A 71 2.83 -12.36 -24.42
N HIS A 72 3.34 -13.06 -25.43
CA HIS A 72 4.63 -12.77 -26.05
C HIS A 72 4.52 -11.44 -26.82
N PHE A 73 4.59 -10.34 -26.10
CA PHE A 73 4.83 -9.03 -26.71
C PHE A 73 6.31 -8.94 -27.07
N GLU A 74 6.60 -8.63 -28.34
CA GLU A 74 7.93 -8.18 -28.74
C GLU A 74 8.08 -6.74 -28.25
N PHE A 75 9.01 -6.54 -27.31
CA PHE A 75 9.39 -5.21 -26.82
C PHE A 75 10.68 -4.79 -27.51
N TYR A 76 10.74 -3.53 -27.91
CA TYR A 76 11.95 -2.95 -28.51
C TYR A 76 12.95 -2.50 -27.43
N GLN A 77 12.47 -2.25 -26.21
CA GLN A 77 13.26 -1.93 -25.03
C GLN A 77 13.39 -3.11 -24.06
N SER A 78 14.46 -3.11 -23.28
CA SER A 78 14.82 -4.23 -22.40
C SER A 78 14.11 -4.23 -21.04
N LYS A 79 13.52 -3.11 -20.60
CA LYS A 79 13.03 -2.91 -19.23
C LYS A 79 11.60 -2.38 -19.22
N VAL A 80 10.63 -3.21 -19.59
CA VAL A 80 9.19 -2.81 -19.59
C VAL A 80 8.51 -3.10 -18.25
N PHE A 81 8.87 -4.21 -17.63
CA PHE A 81 8.40 -4.58 -16.29
C PHE A 81 9.42 -4.14 -15.25
N LEU A 82 8.94 -3.57 -14.15
CA LEU A 82 9.81 -3.18 -13.05
C LEU A 82 10.23 -4.45 -12.30
N ASP A 83 11.54 -4.62 -12.16
CA ASP A 83 12.13 -5.68 -11.34
C ASP A 83 11.70 -5.53 -9.88
N GLU A 84 11.89 -6.56 -9.06
CA GLU A 84 11.52 -6.50 -7.65
C GLU A 84 12.38 -5.50 -6.86
N LEU A 85 11.82 -4.97 -5.78
CA LEU A 85 12.52 -4.07 -4.87
C LEU A 85 13.73 -4.80 -4.26
N PRO A 86 14.88 -4.12 -4.04
CA PRO A 86 16.02 -4.74 -3.35
C PRO A 86 15.60 -5.27 -1.97
N GLU A 87 16.20 -6.39 -1.56
CA GLU A 87 15.80 -7.13 -0.35
C GLU A 87 15.77 -6.24 0.90
N ASP A 88 16.81 -5.45 1.13
CA ASP A 88 16.92 -4.48 2.22
C ASP A 88 15.79 -3.43 2.22
N PHE A 89 15.39 -2.96 1.05
CA PHE A 89 14.27 -2.04 0.90
C PHE A 89 12.91 -2.74 1.02
N SER A 90 12.80 -4.01 0.61
CA SER A 90 11.59 -4.82 0.77
C SER A 90 11.32 -5.14 2.23
N ASP A 91 12.35 -5.57 2.96
CA ASP A 91 12.25 -5.88 4.38
C ASP A 91 11.86 -4.64 5.19
N ALA A 92 12.48 -3.49 4.89
CA ALA A 92 12.14 -2.23 5.54
C ALA A 92 10.73 -1.74 5.20
N LEU A 93 10.22 -2.05 4.00
CA LEU A 93 8.84 -1.74 3.62
C LEU A 93 7.84 -2.60 4.39
N ASP A 94 8.14 -3.89 4.56
CA ASP A 94 7.30 -4.80 5.31
C ASP A 94 7.28 -4.44 6.80
N GLU A 95 8.43 -4.10 7.38
CA GLU A 95 8.53 -3.59 8.75
C GLU A 95 7.73 -2.30 8.93
N TYR A 96 7.86 -1.34 8.00
CA TYR A 96 7.08 -0.10 8.01
C TYR A 96 5.58 -0.38 7.97
N ASN A 97 5.13 -1.21 7.02
CA ASN A 97 3.71 -1.55 6.85
C ASN A 97 3.15 -2.25 8.09
N MET A 98 3.91 -3.18 8.68
CA MET A 98 3.53 -3.87 9.90
C MET A 98 3.30 -2.89 11.05
N LYS A 99 4.26 -1.98 11.27
CA LYS A 99 4.16 -0.95 12.32
C LYS A 99 2.96 -0.02 12.12
N ILE A 100 2.75 0.47 10.90
CA ILE A 100 1.58 1.30 10.58
C ILE A 100 0.30 0.53 10.85
N MET A 101 0.26 -0.77 10.54
CA MET A 101 -0.93 -1.57 10.77
C MET A 101 -1.20 -1.83 12.26
N GLU A 102 -0.17 -2.04 13.07
CA GLU A 102 -0.29 -2.13 14.53
C GLU A 102 -0.84 -0.84 15.12
N ASP A 103 -0.25 0.31 14.78
CA ASP A 103 -0.68 1.63 15.24
C ASP A 103 -2.13 1.93 14.80
N PHE A 104 -2.47 1.63 13.55
CA PHE A 104 -3.81 1.85 13.01
C PHE A 104 -4.84 0.90 13.64
N THR A 105 -4.47 -0.34 13.93
CA THR A 105 -5.34 -1.30 14.63
C THR A 105 -5.59 -0.86 16.07
N ALA A 106 -4.56 -0.38 16.77
CA ALA A 106 -4.70 0.20 18.10
C ALA A 106 -5.62 1.43 18.07
N PHE A 107 -5.44 2.31 17.08
CA PHE A 107 -6.33 3.45 16.86
C PHE A 107 -7.78 3.02 16.66
N LEU A 108 -8.05 2.06 15.77
CA LEU A 108 -9.38 1.50 15.54
C LEU A 108 -10.00 0.98 16.84
N ARG A 109 -9.28 0.15 17.61
CA ARG A 109 -9.75 -0.36 18.91
C ARG A 109 -10.14 0.74 19.90
N ILE A 110 -9.43 1.87 19.88
CA ILE A 110 -9.74 3.01 20.74
C ILE A 110 -11.03 3.70 20.28
N VAL A 111 -11.11 4.06 18.99
CA VAL A 111 -12.27 4.79 18.46
C VAL A 111 -13.55 3.95 18.41
N SER A 112 -13.43 2.62 18.34
CA SER A 112 -14.56 1.69 18.42
C SER A 112 -15.33 1.78 19.73
N LYS A 113 -14.69 2.24 20.81
CA LYS A 113 -15.39 2.51 22.09
C LYS A 113 -16.38 3.68 21.99
N LEU A 114 -16.27 4.50 20.94
CA LEU A 114 -17.15 5.63 20.67
C LEU A 114 -18.24 5.30 19.64
N ALA A 115 -18.27 4.07 19.12
CA ALA A 115 -19.26 3.64 18.13
C ALA A 115 -20.68 3.62 18.69
N ASP A 116 -21.67 3.96 17.84
CA ASP A 116 -23.08 3.85 18.22
C ASP A 116 -23.55 2.40 18.06
N MET A 117 -23.36 1.62 19.12
CA MET A 117 -23.73 0.19 19.12
C MET A 117 -25.22 -0.05 18.85
N ASN A 118 -26.10 0.94 19.10
CA ASN A 118 -27.52 0.78 18.76
C ASN A 118 -27.75 0.69 17.26
N GLN A 119 -26.90 1.37 16.47
CA GLN A 119 -26.91 1.29 15.01
C GLN A 119 -26.15 0.05 14.52
N GLU A 120 -25.06 -0.33 15.16
CA GLU A 120 -24.26 -1.52 14.79
C GLU A 120 -25.05 -2.83 14.95
N TYR A 121 -26.01 -2.89 15.88
CA TYR A 121 -26.90 -4.03 16.05
C TYR A 121 -28.14 -4.01 15.15
N GLN A 122 -28.20 -3.09 14.18
CA GLN A 122 -29.26 -3.03 13.19
C GLN A 122 -28.76 -3.51 11.83
N LEU A 123 -29.65 -4.18 11.09
CA LEU A 123 -29.36 -4.50 9.70
C LEU A 123 -29.15 -3.21 8.88
N PRO A 124 -28.08 -3.13 8.07
CA PRO A 124 -27.75 -1.92 7.32
C PRO A 124 -28.91 -1.39 6.46
N LEU A 125 -29.66 -2.30 5.82
CA LEU A 125 -30.74 -1.97 4.90
C LEU A 125 -32.12 -1.88 5.58
N SER A 126 -32.53 -2.93 6.30
CA SER A 126 -33.90 -3.01 6.86
C SER A 126 -34.06 -2.34 8.23
N LYS A 127 -32.96 -1.97 8.89
CA LYS A 127 -32.93 -1.38 10.24
C LYS A 127 -33.56 -2.26 11.33
N ILE A 128 -33.77 -3.55 11.05
CA ILE A 128 -34.23 -4.53 12.03
C ILE A 128 -33.14 -4.71 13.09
N LYS A 129 -33.51 -4.62 14.36
CA LYS A 129 -32.62 -4.81 15.52
C LYS A 129 -32.46 -6.30 15.85
N PHE A 130 -31.24 -6.71 16.17
CA PHE A 130 -30.92 -8.06 16.66
C PHE A 130 -30.56 -8.13 18.15
N THR A 131 -30.84 -7.07 18.92
CA THR A 131 -30.71 -7.11 20.38
C THR A 131 -31.83 -7.97 20.98
N GLY A 132 -31.60 -9.28 21.05
CA GLY A 132 -32.49 -10.24 21.70
C GLY A 132 -32.23 -10.33 23.22
N LYS A 133 -33.17 -10.93 23.96
CA LYS A 133 -32.94 -11.30 25.37
C LYS A 133 -31.86 -12.38 25.44
N GLU A 134 -30.95 -12.26 26.40
CA GLU A 134 -29.96 -13.31 26.66
C GLU A 134 -30.68 -14.63 26.97
N CYS A 135 -30.38 -15.67 26.19
CA CYS A 135 -30.90 -17.02 26.39
C CYS A 135 -29.86 -17.79 27.21
N GLU A 136 -30.07 -17.92 28.51
CA GLU A 136 -29.11 -18.58 29.41
C GLU A 136 -29.28 -20.11 29.45
N ASP A 137 -30.26 -20.66 28.74
CA ASP A 137 -30.76 -22.03 28.96
C ASP A 137 -29.95 -23.13 28.25
N SER A 138 -28.77 -22.83 27.67
CA SER A 138 -28.02 -23.81 26.88
C SER A 138 -26.50 -23.69 27.00
N GLN A 139 -25.83 -24.83 27.18
CA GLN A 139 -24.36 -24.96 27.17
C GLN A 139 -23.72 -24.40 25.89
N LEU A 140 -24.41 -24.48 24.75
CA LEU A 140 -23.93 -23.90 23.49
C LEU A 140 -23.86 -22.38 23.57
N VAL A 141 -24.87 -21.74 24.16
CA VAL A 141 -24.87 -20.28 24.34
C VAL A 141 -23.77 -19.87 25.30
N SER A 142 -23.59 -20.59 26.42
CA SER A 142 -22.50 -20.34 27.36
C SER A 142 -21.13 -20.41 26.67
N HIS A 143 -20.92 -21.43 25.83
CA HIS A 143 -19.69 -21.58 25.05
C HIS A 143 -19.49 -20.42 24.06
N LEU A 144 -20.51 -20.07 23.28
CA LEU A 144 -20.43 -18.95 22.33
C LEU A 144 -20.19 -17.60 23.02
N MET A 145 -20.79 -17.38 24.19
CA MET A 145 -20.60 -16.16 24.97
C MET A 145 -19.21 -16.08 25.62
N SER A 146 -18.55 -17.22 25.87
CA SER A 146 -17.14 -17.23 26.30
C SER A 146 -16.17 -16.78 25.21
N CYS A 147 -16.58 -16.81 23.94
CA CYS A 147 -15.78 -16.37 22.78
C CYS A 147 -15.93 -14.88 22.45
N LYS A 148 -16.35 -14.03 23.41
CA LYS A 148 -16.56 -12.59 23.21
C LYS A 148 -15.27 -11.78 23.16
N GLU A 149 -14.17 -12.31 23.66
CA GLU A 149 -12.89 -11.60 23.71
C GLU A 149 -12.36 -11.30 22.31
N GLY A 150 -11.72 -10.12 22.14
CA GLY A 150 -11.12 -9.71 20.87
C GLY A 150 -12.09 -9.28 19.78
N ARG A 151 -13.32 -8.87 20.13
CA ARG A 151 -14.35 -8.40 19.17
C ARG A 151 -14.86 -7.00 19.55
N VAL A 152 -13.96 -6.01 19.55
CA VAL A 152 -14.28 -4.62 19.91
C VAL A 152 -14.43 -3.75 18.68
N ALA A 153 -13.55 -3.91 17.69
CA ALA A 153 -13.49 -3.03 16.53
C ALA A 153 -14.19 -3.59 15.28
N ILE A 154 -14.59 -4.86 15.34
CA ILE A 154 -15.23 -5.57 14.23
C ILE A 154 -16.74 -5.52 14.32
N SER A 155 -17.37 -5.42 13.15
CA SER A 155 -18.83 -5.49 13.01
C SER A 155 -19.38 -6.79 13.60
N PRO A 156 -20.45 -6.74 14.41
CA PRO A 156 -21.09 -7.93 14.97
C PRO A 156 -21.50 -8.96 13.90
N PHE A 157 -21.86 -8.51 12.70
CA PHE A 157 -22.23 -9.38 11.58
C PHE A 157 -21.01 -10.11 10.99
N VAL A 158 -19.86 -9.45 10.95
CA VAL A 158 -18.61 -10.03 10.42
C VAL A 158 -17.94 -10.93 11.45
N CYS A 159 -18.13 -10.69 12.74
CA CYS A 159 -17.70 -11.61 13.80
C CYS A 159 -18.29 -13.03 13.63
N LEU A 160 -19.49 -13.15 13.04
CA LEU A 160 -20.15 -14.45 12.83
C LEU A 160 -19.44 -15.33 11.78
N SER A 161 -18.61 -14.73 10.91
CA SER A 161 -17.78 -15.49 9.96
C SER A 161 -16.40 -15.85 10.52
N GLY A 162 -16.16 -15.63 11.81
CA GLY A 162 -14.92 -16.00 12.50
C GLY A 162 -13.81 -14.96 12.43
N ASN A 163 -14.14 -13.69 12.13
CA ASN A 163 -13.17 -12.59 12.19
C ASN A 163 -13.06 -12.02 13.61
N PHE A 164 -11.84 -11.64 14.00
CA PHE A 164 -11.45 -11.07 15.29
C PHE A 164 -10.58 -9.83 15.10
N ASP A 165 -10.46 -8.99 16.12
CA ASP A 165 -9.73 -7.72 16.03
C ASP A 165 -8.27 -7.89 15.58
N ASP A 166 -7.66 -9.06 15.77
CA ASP A 166 -6.30 -9.36 15.29
C ASP A 166 -6.24 -9.53 13.76
N ASP A 167 -7.34 -9.90 13.10
CA ASP A 167 -7.45 -9.92 11.64
C ASP A 167 -7.31 -8.52 11.04
N LEU A 168 -7.48 -7.46 11.83
CA LEU A 168 -7.23 -6.08 11.40
C LEU A 168 -5.75 -5.82 11.13
N LEU A 169 -4.82 -6.66 11.60
CA LEU A 169 -3.40 -6.55 11.27
C LEU A 169 -3.12 -6.97 9.82
N ARG A 170 -3.91 -7.87 9.24
CA ARG A 170 -3.67 -8.42 7.89
C ARG A 170 -4.04 -7.42 6.80
N LEU A 171 -3.09 -6.97 5.98
CA LEU A 171 -3.30 -5.94 4.92
C LEU A 171 -4.49 -6.22 3.99
N GLU A 172 -4.83 -7.48 3.78
CA GLU A 172 -5.89 -7.94 2.88
C GLU A 172 -7.31 -7.85 3.47
N THR A 173 -7.45 -7.55 4.77
CA THR A 173 -8.76 -7.55 5.43
C THR A 173 -9.62 -6.40 4.90
N PRO A 174 -10.83 -6.69 4.39
CA PRO A 174 -11.69 -5.69 3.78
C PRO A 174 -12.13 -4.56 4.72
N ASN A 175 -12.43 -3.39 4.16
CA ASN A 175 -12.87 -2.22 4.92
C ASN A 175 -14.22 -2.39 5.66
N HIS A 176 -15.07 -3.31 5.21
CA HIS A 176 -16.39 -3.56 5.81
C HIS A 176 -16.31 -4.45 7.07
N VAL A 177 -15.11 -4.87 7.47
CA VAL A 177 -14.89 -5.68 8.66
C VAL A 177 -15.05 -4.84 9.93
N THR A 178 -14.69 -3.56 9.91
CA THR A 178 -14.78 -2.67 11.08
C THR A 178 -16.21 -2.15 11.31
N LEU A 179 -16.48 -1.65 12.53
CA LEU A 179 -17.75 -0.99 12.86
C LEU A 179 -18.05 0.18 11.90
N GLY A 180 -19.27 0.20 11.35
CA GLY A 180 -19.65 1.13 10.28
C GLY A 180 -19.87 2.57 10.74
N THR A 181 -20.21 2.77 12.02
CA THR A 181 -20.53 4.08 12.61
C THR A 181 -19.31 4.92 12.95
N ILE A 182 -18.11 4.33 12.99
CA ILE A 182 -16.86 5.05 13.24
C ILE A 182 -16.50 5.94 12.04
N GLY A 183 -16.91 5.57 10.82
CA GLY A 183 -16.62 6.32 9.60
C GLY A 183 -15.14 6.35 9.19
N VAL A 184 -14.30 5.57 9.88
CA VAL A 184 -12.88 5.38 9.54
C VAL A 184 -12.75 4.17 8.64
N ASN A 185 -11.97 4.30 7.59
CA ASN A 185 -11.71 3.24 6.62
C ASN A 185 -10.22 2.89 6.62
N ARG A 186 -9.89 1.61 6.58
CA ARG A 186 -8.50 1.14 6.50
C ARG A 186 -7.74 1.64 5.26
N SER A 187 -8.43 1.98 4.17
CA SER A 187 -7.82 2.66 3.02
C SER A 187 -7.18 4.00 3.35
N GLN A 188 -7.44 4.55 4.54
CA GLN A 188 -6.81 5.77 5.06
C GLN A 188 -5.49 5.49 5.79
N ALA A 189 -5.17 4.24 6.11
CA ALA A 189 -3.88 3.87 6.68
C ALA A 189 -2.77 4.10 5.63
N PRO A 190 -1.66 4.76 5.98
CA PRO A 190 -0.61 5.13 5.03
C PRO A 190 0.34 3.96 4.73
N VAL A 191 -0.22 2.84 4.27
CA VAL A 191 0.53 1.64 3.87
C VAL A 191 0.82 1.64 2.38
N LEU A 192 1.94 1.04 1.99
CA LEU A 192 2.33 0.88 0.60
C LEU A 192 2.42 -0.60 0.26
N LEU A 193 1.46 -1.10 -0.52
CA LEU A 193 1.47 -2.48 -0.99
C LEU A 193 2.59 -2.68 -2.02
N SER A 194 3.51 -3.62 -1.71
CA SER A 194 4.58 -4.05 -2.62
C SER A 194 4.00 -4.68 -3.90
N GLN A 195 2.93 -5.47 -3.76
CA GLN A 195 2.27 -6.16 -4.86
C GLN A 195 0.81 -5.73 -5.01
N LYS A 196 0.30 -5.79 -6.24
CA LYS A 196 -1.10 -5.54 -6.56
C LYS A 196 -1.66 -6.72 -7.34
N PHE A 197 -2.89 -7.10 -7.03
CA PHE A 197 -3.58 -8.21 -7.68
C PHE A 197 -4.87 -7.72 -8.34
N ASP A 198 -5.28 -8.40 -9.41
CA ASP A 198 -6.62 -8.21 -9.98
C ASP A 198 -7.69 -8.92 -9.14
N ASN A 199 -8.97 -8.74 -9.50
CA ASN A 199 -10.09 -9.37 -8.81
C ASN A 199 -10.11 -10.91 -8.91
N ARG A 200 -9.18 -11.51 -9.67
CA ARG A 200 -9.00 -12.96 -9.81
C ARG A 200 -7.74 -13.46 -9.08
N GLY A 201 -7.05 -12.60 -8.32
CA GLY A 201 -5.83 -12.93 -7.61
C GLY A 201 -4.59 -13.02 -8.48
N ARG A 202 -4.60 -12.47 -9.71
CA ARG A 202 -3.42 -12.48 -10.59
C ARG A 202 -2.55 -11.25 -10.34
N LYS A 203 -1.24 -11.44 -10.21
CA LYS A 203 -0.25 -10.36 -9.98
C LYS A 203 -0.31 -9.36 -11.13
N MET A 204 -0.41 -8.09 -10.80
CA MET A 204 -0.32 -6.97 -11.73
C MET A 204 1.11 -6.42 -11.65
N PRO A 205 1.94 -6.56 -12.68
CA PRO A 205 3.30 -6.03 -12.62
C PRO A 205 3.31 -4.51 -12.70
N LEU A 206 4.33 -3.93 -12.07
CA LEU A 206 4.65 -2.52 -12.21
C LEU A 206 5.34 -2.26 -13.55
N ASN A 207 5.05 -1.10 -14.11
CA ASN A 207 5.63 -0.58 -15.33
C ASN A 207 6.96 0.12 -15.00
N ALA A 208 8.02 -0.23 -15.72
CA ALA A 208 9.36 0.30 -15.51
C ALA A 208 9.65 1.61 -16.25
N TYR A 209 8.66 2.30 -16.81
CA TYR A 209 8.83 3.48 -17.67
C TYR A 209 9.90 4.49 -17.20
N ALA A 210 9.99 4.78 -15.90
CA ALA A 210 10.98 5.72 -15.37
C ALA A 210 12.41 5.17 -15.46
N LEU A 211 12.60 3.90 -15.08
CA LEU A 211 13.88 3.20 -15.19
C LEU A 211 14.26 2.94 -16.66
N ASP A 212 13.29 2.58 -17.49
CA ASP A 212 13.47 2.36 -18.92
C ASP A 212 13.93 3.64 -19.63
N PHE A 213 13.26 4.76 -19.34
CA PHE A 213 13.65 6.07 -19.86
C PHE A 213 15.04 6.48 -19.36
N TYR A 214 15.35 6.25 -18.08
CA TYR A 214 16.68 6.53 -17.54
C TYR A 214 17.79 5.76 -18.28
N LYS A 215 17.56 4.49 -18.63
CA LYS A 215 18.57 3.65 -19.30
C LYS A 215 18.73 3.96 -20.78
N HIS A 216 17.63 4.25 -21.48
CA HIS A 216 17.63 4.30 -22.95
C HIS A 216 17.38 5.70 -23.53
N GLY A 217 16.88 6.65 -22.73
CA GLY A 217 16.55 8.02 -23.17
C GLY A 217 15.46 8.11 -24.25
N SER A 218 14.73 7.02 -24.50
CA SER A 218 13.83 6.90 -25.66
C SER A 218 12.38 7.27 -25.31
N LEU A 219 11.91 8.42 -25.81
CA LEU A 219 10.50 8.81 -25.71
C LEU A 219 9.58 7.88 -26.51
N LEU A 220 10.07 7.34 -27.64
CA LEU A 220 9.30 6.39 -28.46
C LEU A 220 9.08 5.07 -27.70
N GLY A 221 10.09 4.58 -26.99
CA GLY A 221 9.99 3.37 -26.16
C GLY A 221 8.96 3.51 -25.03
N LEU A 222 8.81 4.72 -24.47
CA LEU A 222 7.77 4.97 -23.46
C LEU A 222 6.35 4.80 -24.02
N VAL A 223 6.11 5.27 -25.24
CA VAL A 223 4.78 5.19 -25.86
C VAL A 223 4.50 3.78 -26.38
N GLN A 224 5.47 3.17 -27.05
CA GLN A 224 5.30 1.87 -27.72
C GLN A 224 5.25 0.71 -26.72
N ASP A 225 6.26 0.61 -25.85
CA ASP A 225 6.45 -0.56 -25.00
C ASP A 225 5.82 -0.34 -23.62
N ASN A 226 6.07 0.82 -23.00
CA ASN A 226 5.55 1.13 -21.68
C ASN A 226 4.09 1.63 -21.70
N ARG A 227 3.46 1.71 -22.90
CA ARG A 227 2.08 2.21 -23.11
C ARG A 227 1.80 3.53 -22.39
N TYR A 228 2.83 4.36 -22.25
CA TYR A 228 2.72 5.64 -21.61
C TYR A 228 2.01 6.59 -22.57
N VAL A 229 0.73 6.87 -22.31
CA VAL A 229 0.03 7.92 -23.05
C VAL A 229 0.63 9.25 -22.61
N LEU A 230 1.45 9.83 -23.49
CA LEU A 230 1.81 11.25 -23.41
C LEU A 230 0.53 12.05 -23.63
N SER A 231 -0.25 12.23 -22.57
CA SER A 231 -1.33 13.20 -22.59
C SER A 231 -0.74 14.56 -22.95
N VAL A 232 -1.50 15.37 -23.68
CA VAL A 232 -1.20 16.64 -24.39
C VAL A 232 -0.64 17.77 -23.50
N TYR A 233 -0.08 17.47 -22.33
CA TYR A 233 0.60 18.43 -21.44
C TYR A 233 2.01 18.82 -21.89
N VAL A 234 2.60 18.13 -22.86
CA VAL A 234 3.91 18.53 -23.44
C VAL A 234 3.81 19.85 -24.21
N SER A 235 2.60 20.29 -24.60
CA SER A 235 2.41 21.59 -25.27
C SER A 235 2.43 22.82 -24.34
N LEU A 236 2.55 22.65 -23.01
CA LEU A 236 2.43 23.78 -22.07
C LEU A 236 3.65 24.07 -21.18
N TYR A 237 4.67 23.21 -21.13
CA TYR A 237 5.89 23.51 -20.37
C TYR A 237 7.15 22.97 -21.05
N PRO A 238 7.89 23.78 -21.82
CA PRO A 238 9.13 23.38 -22.50
C PRO A 238 10.36 23.32 -21.57
N HIS A 239 10.18 23.29 -20.24
CA HIS A 239 11.28 23.40 -19.26
C HIS A 239 11.60 22.12 -18.48
N LEU A 240 11.12 20.95 -18.93
CA LEU A 240 11.72 19.67 -18.53
C LEU A 240 12.75 19.21 -19.57
N CYS A 241 13.80 20.00 -19.72
CA CYS A 241 15.13 19.49 -20.04
C CYS A 241 15.97 19.70 -18.78
N LEU A 242 16.26 18.62 -18.07
CA LEU A 242 17.47 18.52 -17.24
C LEU A 242 18.60 18.05 -18.14
#